data_AF-A0A2A4KEP4-F1
#
_entry.id   AF-A0A2A4KEP4-F1
#
_cell.length_a   1.000
_cell.length_b   1.000
_cell.length_c   1.000
_cell.angle_alpha   90.00
_cell.angle_beta   90.00
_cell.angle_gamma   90.00
#
_symmetry.space_group_name_H-M   'P 1'
#
loop_
_entity.id
_entity.type
_entity.pdbx_description
1 polymer ?
#
loop_
_entity_poly.entity_id
_entity_poly.type
_entity_poly.pdbx_seq_one_letter_code
_entity_poly.pdbx_strand_id
1 'polypeptide(L)'
;MPKGVGRKAVPVAVRSDLRLQPVRWLRVVAPPSFSALVSARSWCRCGYERTARGRSGVLALIEAHTTHPESCPLLNTEGSKAA
;
A
#
# COMPACT_ATOMS: atom_id res chain seq x y z
N MET A 1 5.48 5.46 60.56
CA MET A 1 6.16 5.38 59.24
C MET A 1 5.44 4.35 58.37
N PRO A 2 4.78 4.69 57.26
CA PRO A 2 4.41 3.71 56.25
C PRO A 2 5.40 3.73 55.08
N LYS A 3 5.93 2.55 54.78
CA LYS A 3 6.80 2.24 53.63
C LYS A 3 5.92 1.74 52.50
N GLY A 4 6.04 2.29 51.29
CA GLY A 4 5.14 1.86 50.19
C GLY A 4 5.54 2.28 48.78
N VAL A 5 6.29 1.38 48.13
CA VAL A 5 6.21 0.98 46.70
C VAL A 5 6.49 2.05 45.64
N GLY A 6 7.71 1.98 45.07
CA GLY A 6 8.06 2.64 43.82
C GLY A 6 7.46 1.90 42.61
N ARG A 7 6.84 2.65 41.70
CA ARG A 7 6.36 2.15 40.41
C ARG A 7 7.56 2.10 39.46
N LYS A 8 7.95 0.90 39.02
CA LYS A 8 8.97 0.71 37.99
C LYS A 8 8.34 1.06 36.63
N ALA A 9 8.64 2.24 36.11
CA ALA A 9 8.25 2.61 34.75
C ALA A 9 9.07 1.78 33.75
N VAL A 10 8.39 1.00 32.93
CA VAL A 10 9.01 0.31 31.78
C VAL A 10 8.95 1.29 30.61
N PRO A 11 10.06 1.61 29.94
CA PRO A 11 10.00 2.41 28.73
C PRO A 11 9.38 1.57 27.60
N VAL A 12 8.16 1.94 27.20
CA VAL A 12 7.62 1.54 25.89
C VAL A 12 8.40 2.32 24.84
N ALA A 13 9.26 1.62 24.10
CA ALA A 13 9.86 2.16 22.89
C ALA A 13 8.78 2.18 21.80
N VAL A 14 8.27 3.37 21.48
CA VAL A 14 7.47 3.59 20.27
C VAL A 14 8.39 3.41 19.07
N ARG A 15 8.27 2.28 18.36
CA ARG A 15 8.97 2.06 17.09
C ARG A 15 8.27 2.84 15.98
N SER A 16 8.65 4.11 15.83
CA SER A 16 8.20 4.98 14.72
C SER A 16 8.77 4.58 13.35
N ASP A 17 9.64 3.57 13.32
CA ASP A 17 10.47 3.14 12.19
C ASP A 17 9.83 2.06 11.27
N LEU A 18 8.67 1.50 11.62
CA LEU A 18 7.95 0.56 10.75
C LEU A 18 7.07 1.30 9.73
N ARG A 19 7.67 2.09 8.83
CA ARG A 19 6.95 2.52 7.63
C ARG A 19 6.76 1.30 6.72
N LEU A 20 5.57 0.72 6.77
CA LEU A 20 5.14 -0.30 5.82
C LEU A 20 5.38 0.23 4.41
N GLN A 21 6.35 -0.36 3.71
CA GLN A 21 6.59 -0.02 2.32
C GLN A 21 5.46 -0.62 1.49
N PRO A 22 4.75 0.18 0.67
CA PRO A 22 3.64 -0.34 -0.11
C PRO A 22 4.14 -1.40 -1.08
N VAL A 23 3.53 -2.59 -1.04
CA VAL A 23 3.83 -3.70 -1.98
C VAL A 23 3.31 -3.38 -3.38
N ARG A 24 2.22 -2.62 -3.47
CA ARG A 24 1.64 -2.10 -4.73
C ARG A 24 1.27 -0.64 -4.60
N TRP A 25 1.26 0.07 -5.72
CA TRP A 25 0.84 1.46 -5.79
C TRP A 25 0.13 1.77 -7.11
N LEU A 26 -0.82 2.70 -7.07
CA LEU A 26 -1.49 3.26 -8.24
C LEU A 26 -1.37 4.78 -8.19
N ARG A 27 -0.85 5.37 -9.28
CA ARG A 27 -0.83 6.80 -9.51
C ARG A 27 -1.81 7.13 -10.63
N VAL A 28 -2.74 8.04 -10.36
CA VAL A 28 -3.64 8.60 -11.37
C VAL A 28 -3.36 10.09 -11.49
N VAL A 29 -3.21 10.56 -12.72
CA VAL A 29 -3.10 11.98 -13.06
C VAL A 29 -4.37 12.35 -13.82
N ALA A 30 -5.26 13.06 -13.14
CA ALA A 30 -6.52 13.57 -13.68
C ALA A 30 -6.47 15.11 -13.64
N PRO A 31 -6.12 15.76 -14.76
CA PRO A 31 -6.12 17.21 -14.82
C PRO A 31 -7.52 17.78 -14.57
N PRO A 32 -7.65 19.04 -14.10
CA PRO A 32 -8.95 19.64 -13.78
C PRO A 32 -9.83 19.87 -15.02
N SER A 33 -9.26 19.85 -16.22
CA SER A 33 -10.00 19.96 -17.48
C SER A 33 -10.54 18.62 -17.95
N PHE A 34 -11.81 18.60 -18.35
CA PHE A 34 -12.47 17.41 -18.91
C PHE A 34 -11.99 17.05 -20.32
N SER A 35 -11.32 17.94 -21.05
CA SER A 35 -10.73 17.60 -22.35
C SER A 35 -9.29 17.08 -22.25
N ALA A 36 -8.66 17.23 -21.07
CA ALA A 36 -7.27 16.82 -20.89
C ALA A 36 -7.12 15.30 -20.79
N LEU A 37 -6.00 14.78 -21.29
CA LEU A 37 -5.68 13.36 -21.21
C LEU A 37 -5.40 12.95 -19.77
N VAL A 38 -6.24 12.06 -19.25
CA VAL A 38 -5.99 11.34 -18.00
C VAL A 38 -4.93 10.27 -18.25
N SER A 39 -4.07 10.03 -17.27
CA SER A 39 -3.13 8.91 -17.30
C SER A 39 -3.05 8.23 -15.94
N ALA A 40 -2.66 6.96 -15.96
CA ALA A 40 -2.43 6.21 -14.73
C ALA A 40 -1.25 5.25 -14.89
N ARG A 41 -0.57 4.97 -13.78
CA ARG A 41 0.49 3.98 -13.67
C ARG A 41 0.24 3.15 -12.43
N SER A 42 0.19 1.84 -12.61
CA SER A 42 0.09 0.85 -11.54
C SER A 42 1.37 0.05 -11.50
N TRP A 43 1.91 -0.18 -10.32
CA TRP A 43 3.05 -1.07 -10.14
C TRP A 43 2.92 -1.90 -8.86
N CYS A 44 3.58 -3.04 -8.84
CA CYS A 44 3.69 -3.94 -7.71
C CYS A 44 5.10 -4.53 -7.67
N ARG A 45 5.60 -4.81 -6.47
CA ARG A 45 6.91 -5.44 -6.27
C ARG A 45 7.00 -6.86 -6.86
N CYS A 46 5.87 -7.49 -7.20
CA CYS A 46 5.85 -8.79 -7.86
C CYS A 46 6.26 -8.73 -9.35
N GLY A 47 6.54 -7.54 -9.88
CA GLY A 47 6.87 -7.33 -11.30
C GLY A 47 5.67 -6.88 -12.15
N TYR A 48 4.47 -6.74 -11.56
CA TYR A 48 3.33 -6.13 -12.24
C TYR A 48 3.60 -4.64 -12.44
N GLU A 49 3.71 -4.19 -13.69
CA GLU A 49 3.79 -2.78 -14.05
C GLU A 49 2.95 -2.51 -15.30
N ARG A 50 2.03 -1.55 -15.22
CA ARG A 50 1.16 -1.15 -16.33
C ARG A 50 0.89 0.35 -16.32
N THR A 51 0.76 0.92 -17.51
CA THR A 51 0.39 2.32 -17.72
C THR A 51 -0.81 2.42 -18.65
N ALA A 52 -1.65 3.42 -18.43
CA ALA A 52 -2.79 3.70 -19.29
C ALA A 52 -2.94 5.21 -19.52
N ARG A 53 -3.55 5.57 -20.65
CA ARG A 53 -3.93 6.93 -21.02
C ARG A 53 -5.38 6.94 -21.50
N GLY A 54 -6.03 8.08 -21.38
CA GLY A 54 -7.46 8.23 -21.68
C GLY A 54 -8.34 7.60 -20.60
N ARG A 55 -9.60 8.02 -20.54
CA ARG A 55 -10.52 7.65 -19.46
C ARG A 55 -10.78 6.15 -19.39
N SER A 56 -11.14 5.53 -20.50
CA SER A 56 -11.46 4.10 -20.58
C SER A 56 -10.26 3.26 -20.15
N GLY A 57 -9.07 3.56 -20.67
CA GLY A 57 -7.84 2.87 -20.29
C GLY A 57 -7.50 3.04 -18.81
N VAL A 58 -7.69 4.25 -18.26
CA VAL A 58 -7.43 4.52 -16.83
C VAL A 58 -8.42 3.76 -15.93
N LEU A 59 -9.71 3.71 -16.28
CA LEU A 59 -10.71 2.93 -15.55
C LEU A 59 -10.39 1.43 -15.57
N ALA A 60 -10.05 0.89 -16.75
CA ALA A 60 -9.62 -0.50 -16.87
C ALA A 60 -8.35 -0.79 -16.06
N LEU A 61 -7.40 0.16 -16.00
CA LEU A 61 -6.19 0.01 -15.19
C LEU A 61 -6.48 0.07 -13.68
N ILE A 62 -7.45 0.89 -13.25
CA ILE A 62 -7.94 0.92 -11.87
C ILE A 62 -8.51 -0.46 -11.51
N GLU A 63 -9.41 -1.01 -12.33
CA GLU A 63 -10.02 -2.32 -12.12
C GLU A 63 -8.97 -3.46 -12.08
N ALA A 64 -8.02 -3.43 -13.01
CA ALA A 64 -6.91 -4.39 -13.01
C ALA A 64 -6.04 -4.24 -11.74
N HIS A 65 -5.84 -3.02 -11.23
CA HIS A 65 -5.09 -2.78 -9.99
C HIS A 65 -5.87 -3.23 -8.74
N THR A 66 -7.20 -3.13 -8.73
CA THR A 66 -8.03 -3.57 -7.60
C THR A 66 -8.17 -5.09 -7.53
N THR A 67 -8.18 -5.76 -8.68
CA THR A 67 -8.23 -7.23 -8.78
C THR A 67 -6.87 -7.90 -8.61
N HIS A 68 -5.78 -7.16 -8.85
CA HIS A 68 -4.42 -7.71 -8.77
C HIS A 68 -4.08 -8.44 -7.45
N PRO A 69 -4.46 -7.98 -6.23
CA PRO A 69 -4.13 -8.66 -4.97
C PRO A 69 -4.46 -10.15 -4.94
N GLU A 70 -5.59 -10.55 -5.52
CA GLU A 70 -6.06 -11.95 -5.59
C GLU A 70 -5.08 -12.85 -6.37
N SER A 71 -4.40 -12.27 -7.35
CA SER A 71 -3.43 -12.96 -8.21
C SER A 71 -1.97 -12.66 -7.84
N CYS A 72 -1.74 -11.75 -6.88
CA CYS A 72 -0.41 -11.25 -6.59
C CYS A 72 0.34 -12.27 -5.72
N PRO A 73 1.46 -12.85 -6.18
CA PRO A 73 2.16 -13.88 -5.42
C PRO A 73 2.74 -13.36 -4.10
N LEU A 74 2.91 -12.04 -3.95
CA LEU A 74 3.38 -11.42 -2.70
C LEU A 74 2.26 -11.14 -1.68
N LEU A 75 0.99 -11.23 -2.09
CA LEU A 75 -0.18 -10.98 -1.24
C LEU A 75 -1.01 -12.26 -1.05
N ASN A 76 -1.02 -13.14 -2.06
CA ASN A 76 -1.63 -14.46 -2.07
C ASN A 76 -0.66 -15.56 -1.56
N THR A 77 0.38 -15.19 -0.79
CA THR A 77 1.15 -16.19 -0.05
C THR A 77 0.33 -16.57 1.19
N GLU A 78 -0.55 -17.56 1.07
CA GLU A 78 -1.07 -18.28 2.22
C GLU A 78 0.12 -18.84 3.03
N GLY A 79 0.43 -18.20 4.16
CA GLY A 79 1.38 -18.74 5.15
C GLY A 79 2.78 -18.12 5.19
N SER A 80 2.89 -16.81 5.47
CA SER A 80 4.03 -16.38 6.30
C SER A 80 3.64 -16.59 7.77
N LYS A 81 3.84 -17.83 8.27
CA LYS A 81 3.93 -18.07 9.71
C LYS A 81 5.02 -17.15 10.27
N ALA A 82 4.67 -16.28 11.19
CA ALA A 82 5.65 -15.75 12.13
C ALA A 82 6.04 -16.91 13.06
N ALA A 83 7.35 -17.23 13.06
CA ALA A 83 8.02 -18.18 13.93
C ALA A 83 8.35 -17.55 15.29
#